data_AF-A0A2H9R913-F1
#
_entry.id   AF-A0A2H9R913-F1
#
_cell.length_a   1.000
_cell.length_b   1.000
_cell.length_c   1.000
_cell.angle_alpha   90.00
_cell.angle_beta   90.00
_cell.angle_gamma   90.00
#
_symmetry.space_group_name_H-M   'P 1'
#
loop_
_entity.id
_entity.type
_entity.pdbx_description
1 polymer ?
#
loop_
_entity_poly.entity_id
_entity_poly.type
_entity_poly.pdbx_seq_one_letter_code
_entity_poly.pdbx_strand_id
1 'polypeptide(L)'
;MSDLQNKWNKQPKLGITDKISDTLNPKGALKPKIQNGIKKLQTQIAKLDSMLVKLNERDSKLFKRIVEATQSHDVNTSRVLSKELVEVRKTTKILSNARIALEQIELRLTTYHDLGDTVVTIMPTIGLMKNLKSSLVKFMPSADKEINQMAQMLGGFMTDSFSSDATFGMNETTNSESEKILQEAAAVAESSVGTRLPSTPTNTMASKSNFY
;
A
#
# COMPACT_ATOMS: atom_id res chain seq x y z
N MET A 1 70.73 13.99 9.73
CA MET A 1 69.65 13.98 8.72
C MET A 1 69.20 12.55 8.53
N SER A 2 68.21 12.09 9.31
CA SER A 2 67.92 10.65 9.45
C SER A 2 66.43 10.38 9.70
N ASP A 3 65.52 11.11 9.03
CA ASP A 3 64.07 10.96 9.26
C ASP A 3 63.22 10.88 7.97
N LEU A 4 63.79 10.41 6.86
CA LEU A 4 63.03 10.28 5.60
C LEU A 4 63.10 8.91 4.92
N GLN A 5 63.68 7.89 5.56
CA GLN A 5 63.70 6.52 5.02
C GLN A 5 62.71 5.55 5.70
N ASN A 6 62.03 5.96 6.77
CA ASN A 6 61.08 5.11 7.50
C ASN A 6 59.62 5.17 6.99
N LYS A 7 59.35 5.83 5.86
CA LYS A 7 57.97 6.00 5.33
C LYS A 7 57.63 5.16 4.11
N TRP A 8 58.50 4.25 3.65
CA TRP A 8 58.26 3.52 2.40
C TRP A 8 58.13 2.00 2.51
N ASN A 9 57.91 1.44 3.70
CA ASN A 9 57.59 0.01 3.78
C ASN A 9 56.71 -0.38 4.98
N LYS A 10 55.45 0.05 4.97
CA LYS A 10 54.40 -0.62 5.74
C LYS A 10 53.16 -0.79 4.87
N GLN A 11 53.05 -1.97 4.26
CA GLN A 11 51.78 -2.48 3.74
C GLN A 11 50.76 -2.45 4.89
N PRO A 12 49.62 -1.75 4.77
CA PRO A 12 48.58 -1.83 5.79
C PRO A 12 48.01 -3.27 5.77
N LYS A 13 48.24 -4.02 6.85
CA LYS A 13 47.51 -5.26 7.10
C LYS A 13 46.04 -4.90 7.19
N LEU A 14 45.21 -5.46 6.30
CA LEU A 14 43.75 -5.42 6.43
C LEU A 14 43.38 -5.81 7.86
N GLY A 15 42.86 -4.85 8.62
CA GLY A 15 42.26 -5.11 9.91
C GLY A 15 40.97 -5.89 9.68
N ILE A 16 40.76 -6.95 10.46
CA ILE A 16 39.55 -7.79 10.46
C ILE A 16 38.33 -7.01 11.02
N THR A 17 38.39 -5.68 11.07
CA THR A 17 37.44 -4.82 11.79
C THR A 17 36.35 -4.18 10.92
N ASP A 18 36.34 -4.40 9.60
CA ASP A 18 35.37 -3.75 8.69
C ASP A 18 34.12 -4.59 8.35
N LYS A 19 33.81 -5.66 9.11
CA LYS A 19 32.64 -6.52 8.78
C LYS A 19 31.76 -6.94 9.97
N ILE A 20 31.65 -6.13 11.02
CA ILE A 20 30.77 -6.45 12.17
C ILE A 20 29.90 -5.26 12.61
N SER A 21 29.41 -4.45 11.68
CA SER A 21 28.38 -3.44 11.99
C SER A 21 27.09 -3.54 11.17
N ASP A 22 26.94 -4.56 10.33
CA ASP A 22 25.83 -4.62 9.37
C ASP A 22 24.77 -5.71 9.64
N THR A 23 24.82 -6.37 10.80
CA THR A 23 23.90 -7.49 11.13
C THR A 23 23.16 -7.35 12.47
N LEU A 24 23.27 -6.21 13.15
CA LEU A 24 22.63 -6.00 14.46
C LEU A 24 21.55 -4.92 14.46
N ASN A 25 20.78 -4.84 13.37
CA ASN A 25 19.38 -4.46 13.49
C ASN A 25 18.55 -5.63 12.98
N PRO A 26 18.06 -6.55 13.84
CA PRO A 26 16.93 -7.36 13.45
C PRO A 26 15.80 -6.38 13.20
N LYS A 27 15.60 -5.99 11.93
CA LYS A 27 14.40 -5.34 11.43
C LYS A 27 13.24 -6.15 12.02
N GLY A 28 12.59 -5.62 13.05
CA GLY A 28 11.54 -6.35 13.74
C GLY A 28 10.50 -6.84 12.74
N ALA A 29 9.95 -8.04 12.96
CA ALA A 29 9.01 -8.66 12.04
C ALA A 29 7.95 -7.65 11.55
N LEU A 30 7.60 -7.70 10.26
CA LEU A 30 6.67 -6.76 9.63
C LEU A 30 5.29 -6.75 10.33
N LYS A 31 4.87 -7.92 10.82
CA LYS A 31 3.59 -8.16 11.51
C LYS A 31 3.35 -7.26 12.75
N PRO A 32 4.21 -7.23 13.78
CA PRO A 32 4.01 -6.34 14.93
C PRO A 32 4.04 -4.86 14.56
N LYS A 33 4.82 -4.45 13.55
CA LYS A 33 4.81 -3.05 13.08
C LYS A 33 3.47 -2.68 12.44
N ILE A 34 2.88 -3.56 11.63
CA ILE A 34 1.55 -3.38 11.04
C ILE A 34 0.46 -3.32 12.10
N GLN A 35 0.47 -4.24 13.07
CA GLN A 35 -0.48 -4.23 14.19
C GLN A 35 -0.42 -2.93 15.00
N ASN A 36 0.80 -2.43 15.27
CA ASN A 36 0.97 -1.13 15.92
C ASN A 36 0.42 0.02 15.07
N GLY A 37 0.56 -0.07 13.75
CA GLY A 37 -0.02 0.87 12.80
C GLY A 37 -1.53 0.92 12.82
N ILE A 38 -2.17 -0.23 12.77
CA ILE A 38 -3.63 -0.38 12.87
C ILE A 38 -4.13 0.24 14.17
N LYS A 39 -3.52 -0.06 15.31
CA LYS A 39 -3.90 0.55 16.61
C LYS A 39 -3.78 2.08 16.61
N LYS A 40 -2.72 2.63 15.99
CA LYS A 40 -2.55 4.08 15.84
C LYS A 40 -3.65 4.69 14.97
N LEU A 41 -4.00 4.05 13.86
CA LEU A 41 -5.10 4.48 12.97
C LEU A 41 -6.43 4.51 13.72
N GLN A 42 -6.78 3.42 14.42
CA GLN A 42 -8.00 3.32 15.22
C GLN A 42 -8.10 4.44 16.27
N THR A 43 -6.98 4.75 16.93
CA THR A 43 -6.93 5.85 17.91
C THR A 43 -7.25 7.20 17.26
N GLN A 44 -6.72 7.47 16.06
CA GLN A 44 -7.00 8.72 15.35
C GLN A 44 -8.42 8.77 14.78
N ILE A 45 -8.97 7.64 14.32
CA ILE A 45 -10.37 7.54 13.87
C ILE A 45 -11.30 7.89 15.03
N ALA A 46 -11.11 7.29 16.21
CA ALA A 46 -11.91 7.59 17.39
C ALA A 46 -11.81 9.07 17.82
N LYS A 47 -10.62 9.67 17.68
CA LYS A 47 -10.41 11.11 17.94
C LYS A 47 -11.22 11.96 16.95
N LEU A 48 -11.19 11.63 15.66
CA LEU A 48 -11.98 12.32 14.63
C LEU A 48 -13.48 12.19 14.88
N ASP A 49 -13.96 11.01 15.29
CA ASP A 49 -15.37 10.80 15.65
C ASP A 49 -15.81 11.73 16.79
N SER A 50 -15.00 11.84 17.85
CA SER A 50 -15.28 12.78 18.95
C SER A 50 -15.33 14.24 18.48
N MET A 51 -14.45 14.63 17.54
CA MET A 51 -14.47 15.97 16.96
C MET A 51 -15.71 16.22 16.09
N LEU A 52 -16.11 15.24 15.28
CA LEU A 52 -17.30 15.34 14.43
C LEU A 52 -18.57 15.51 15.26
N VAL A 53 -18.71 14.78 16.37
CA VAL A 53 -19.82 14.96 17.31
C VAL A 53 -19.87 16.39 17.84
N LYS A 54 -18.74 16.93 18.31
CA LYS A 54 -18.65 18.31 18.81
C LYS A 54 -18.98 19.35 17.74
N LEU A 55 -18.56 19.13 16.50
CA LEU A 55 -18.88 20.04 15.39
C LEU A 55 -20.38 20.01 15.07
N ASN A 56 -21.02 18.84 15.10
CA ASN A 56 -22.46 18.72 14.87
C ASN A 56 -23.29 19.40 15.98
N GLU A 57 -22.85 19.27 17.24
CA GLU A 57 -23.44 20.02 18.35
C GLU A 57 -23.29 21.54 18.17
N ARG A 58 -22.13 22.00 17.69
CA ARG A 58 -21.89 23.43 17.39
C ARG A 58 -22.75 23.92 16.23
N ASP A 59 -22.91 23.13 15.17
CA ASP A 59 -23.82 23.42 14.04
C ASP A 59 -25.23 23.67 14.56
N SER A 60 -25.76 22.71 15.33
CA SER A 60 -27.11 22.79 15.90
C SER A 60 -27.31 24.01 16.80
N LYS A 61 -26.32 24.33 17.65
CA LYS A 61 -26.34 25.50 18.54
C LYS A 61 -26.31 26.81 17.76
N LEU A 62 -25.45 26.92 16.75
CA LEU A 62 -25.37 28.11 15.89
C LEU A 62 -26.66 28.30 15.10
N PHE A 63 -27.21 27.22 14.54
CA PHE A 63 -28.46 27.26 13.80
C PHE A 63 -29.62 27.76 14.66
N LYS A 64 -29.77 27.24 15.89
CA LYS A 64 -30.78 27.74 16.83
C LYS A 64 -30.64 29.23 17.11
N ARG A 65 -29.41 29.71 17.36
CA ARG A 65 -29.14 31.14 17.61
C ARG A 65 -29.40 32.02 16.38
N ILE A 66 -29.15 31.52 15.17
CA ILE A 66 -29.50 32.21 13.93
C ILE A 66 -31.02 32.38 13.82
N VAL A 67 -31.79 31.34 14.13
CA VAL A 67 -33.27 31.41 14.15
C VAL A 67 -33.74 32.46 15.15
N GLU A 68 -33.25 32.43 16.38
CA GLU A 68 -33.58 33.42 17.43
C GLU A 68 -33.27 34.86 16.99
N ALA A 69 -32.05 35.11 16.48
CA ALA A 69 -31.66 36.43 15.99
C ALA A 69 -32.48 36.90 14.79
N THR A 70 -32.89 35.97 13.92
CA THR A 70 -33.73 36.29 12.75
C THR A 70 -35.15 36.67 13.19
N GLN A 71 -35.72 35.96 14.16
CA GLN A 71 -37.04 36.26 14.73
C GLN A 71 -37.06 37.62 15.47
N SER A 72 -35.96 37.99 16.13
CA SER A 72 -35.82 39.29 16.78
C SER A 72 -35.40 40.42 15.82
N HIS A 73 -35.39 40.16 14.50
CA HIS A 73 -34.94 41.10 13.47
C HIS A 73 -33.49 41.62 13.66
N ASP A 74 -32.65 40.89 14.39
CA ASP A 74 -31.22 41.19 14.52
C ASP A 74 -30.44 40.63 13.32
N VAL A 75 -30.49 41.40 12.24
CA VAL A 75 -29.86 41.07 10.95
C VAL A 75 -28.33 40.93 11.08
N ASN A 76 -27.71 41.71 11.97
CA ASN A 76 -26.25 41.69 12.12
C ASN A 76 -25.78 40.40 12.79
N THR A 77 -26.41 40.02 13.90
CA THR A 77 -26.10 38.77 14.60
C THR A 77 -26.40 37.57 13.73
N SER A 78 -27.57 37.53 13.07
CA SER A 78 -27.94 36.44 12.16
C SER A 78 -26.91 36.26 11.02
N ARG A 79 -26.43 37.37 10.44
CA ARG A 79 -25.40 37.33 9.38
C ARG A 79 -24.05 36.82 9.89
N VAL A 80 -23.58 37.29 11.05
CA VAL A 80 -22.29 36.86 11.61
C VAL A 80 -22.32 35.38 11.98
N LEU A 81 -23.36 34.93 12.68
CA LEU A 81 -23.51 33.52 13.07
C LEU A 81 -23.64 32.59 11.85
N SER A 82 -24.29 33.05 10.77
CA SER A 82 -24.40 32.29 9.52
C SER A 82 -23.04 32.05 8.86
N LYS A 83 -22.14 33.04 8.89
CA LYS A 83 -20.77 32.86 8.38
C LYS A 83 -20.01 31.82 9.19
N GLU A 84 -20.12 31.86 10.52
CA GLU A 84 -19.51 30.86 11.40
C GLU A 84 -20.06 29.46 11.14
N LEU A 85 -21.38 29.33 10.97
CA LEU A 85 -22.01 28.04 10.65
C LEU A 85 -21.47 27.43 9.35
N VAL A 86 -21.24 28.27 8.32
CA VAL A 86 -20.62 27.82 7.07
C VAL A 86 -19.21 27.28 7.31
N GLU A 87 -18.40 27.95 8.13
CA GLU A 87 -17.05 27.48 8.45
C GLU A 87 -17.07 26.18 9.27
N VAL A 88 -17.96 26.05 10.26
CA VAL A 88 -18.17 24.80 11.01
C VAL A 88 -18.51 23.64 10.07
N ARG A 89 -19.39 23.85 9.10
CA ARG A 89 -19.75 22.83 8.11
C ARG A 89 -18.59 22.46 7.18
N LYS A 90 -17.81 23.45 6.73
CA LYS A 90 -16.59 23.20 5.94
C LYS A 90 -15.59 22.35 6.72
N THR A 91 -15.32 22.69 7.97
CA THR A 91 -14.43 21.91 8.83
C THR A 91 -14.97 20.49 9.05
N THR A 92 -16.28 20.35 9.28
CA THR A 92 -16.94 19.04 9.43
C THR A 92 -16.72 18.16 8.20
N LYS A 93 -16.91 18.70 7.00
CA LYS A 93 -16.67 17.98 5.74
C LYS A 93 -15.22 17.52 5.59
N ILE A 94 -14.26 18.38 5.94
CA ILE A 94 -12.83 18.05 5.85
C ILE A 94 -12.47 16.93 6.84
N LEU A 95 -12.91 17.02 8.10
CA LEU A 95 -12.65 15.99 9.10
C LEU A 95 -13.35 14.67 8.77
N SER A 96 -14.57 14.72 8.22
CA SER A 96 -15.30 13.52 7.78
C SER A 96 -14.57 12.79 6.66
N ASN A 97 -14.07 13.53 5.66
CA ASN A 97 -13.29 12.93 4.57
C ASN A 97 -11.99 12.32 5.08
N ALA A 98 -11.33 12.98 6.03
CA ALA A 98 -10.12 12.46 6.64
C ALA A 98 -10.37 11.18 7.44
N ARG A 99 -11.47 11.12 8.18
CA ARG A 99 -11.90 9.91 8.92
C ARG A 99 -12.08 8.72 7.98
N ILE A 100 -12.82 8.92 6.88
CA ILE A 100 -13.03 7.89 5.84
C ILE A 100 -11.69 7.44 5.24
N ALA A 101 -10.78 8.38 4.95
CA ALA A 101 -9.46 8.03 4.40
C ALA A 101 -8.63 7.19 5.39
N LEU A 102 -8.67 7.48 6.69
CA LEU A 102 -8.00 6.66 7.70
C LEU A 102 -8.58 5.24 7.78
N GLU A 103 -9.91 5.10 7.72
CA GLU A 103 -10.56 3.78 7.68
C GLU A 103 -10.17 2.98 6.43
N GLN A 104 -10.11 3.63 5.27
CA GLN A 104 -9.66 2.95 4.04
C GLN A 104 -8.23 2.41 4.19
N ILE A 105 -7.35 3.14 4.87
CA ILE A 105 -5.98 2.70 5.15
C ILE A 105 -5.99 1.55 6.16
N GLU A 106 -6.78 1.65 7.23
CA GLU A 106 -6.92 0.60 8.24
C GLU A 106 -7.40 -0.72 7.64
N LEU A 107 -8.45 -0.68 6.80
CA LEU A 107 -8.99 -1.85 6.12
C LEU A 107 -7.92 -2.54 5.26
N ARG A 108 -7.18 -1.76 4.45
CA ARG A 108 -6.09 -2.28 3.61
C ARG A 108 -4.94 -2.89 4.43
N LEU A 109 -4.60 -2.29 5.57
CA LEU A 109 -3.59 -2.84 6.47
C LEU A 109 -4.07 -4.10 7.21
N THR A 110 -5.38 -4.25 7.42
CA THR A 110 -5.94 -5.46 8.04
C THR A 110 -5.99 -6.62 7.03
N THR A 111 -6.27 -6.33 5.76
CA THR A 111 -6.23 -7.33 4.67
C THR A 111 -4.82 -7.87 4.36
N TYR A 112 -3.75 -7.23 4.88
CA TYR A 112 -2.37 -7.75 4.78
C TYR A 112 -2.23 -9.17 5.34
N HIS A 113 -3.03 -9.55 6.34
CA HIS A 113 -2.93 -10.89 6.94
C HIS A 113 -3.38 -12.00 5.98
N ASP A 114 -4.27 -11.68 5.03
CA ASP A 114 -5.04 -12.68 4.29
C ASP A 114 -4.49 -12.96 2.88
N LEU A 115 -3.69 -12.06 2.29
CA LEU A 115 -3.36 -12.10 0.86
C LEU A 115 -1.87 -12.24 0.49
N GLY A 116 -0.93 -12.09 1.43
CA GLY A 116 0.51 -12.32 1.17
C GLY A 116 1.21 -11.34 0.20
N ASP A 117 0.48 -10.67 -0.70
CA ASP A 117 0.99 -9.62 -1.59
C ASP A 117 0.83 -8.24 -0.94
N THR A 118 1.91 -7.87 -0.26
CA THR A 118 1.94 -6.74 0.68
C THR A 118 2.15 -5.41 -0.04
N VAL A 119 2.81 -5.40 -1.19
CA VAL A 119 3.18 -4.17 -1.91
C VAL A 119 1.99 -3.60 -2.67
N VAL A 120 1.27 -4.44 -3.41
CA VAL A 120 0.09 -4.01 -4.21
C VAL A 120 -1.01 -3.48 -3.31
N THR A 121 -1.18 -4.07 -2.12
CA THR A 121 -2.19 -3.69 -1.15
C THR A 121 -1.86 -2.36 -0.44
N ILE A 122 -0.59 -2.16 -0.06
CA ILE A 122 -0.16 -1.02 0.76
C ILE A 122 0.16 0.23 -0.08
N MET A 123 0.68 0.09 -1.30
CA MET A 123 1.12 1.24 -2.12
C MET A 123 0.07 2.37 -2.23
N PRO A 124 -1.23 2.10 -2.49
CA PRO A 124 -2.21 3.18 -2.63
C PRO A 124 -2.50 3.91 -1.32
N THR A 125 -2.16 3.33 -0.16
CA THR A 125 -2.37 3.97 1.15
C THR A 125 -1.41 5.14 1.40
N ILE A 126 -0.24 5.14 0.77
CA ILE A 126 0.76 6.22 0.89
C ILE A 126 0.18 7.52 0.29
N GLY A 127 -0.49 7.43 -0.86
CA GLY A 127 -1.16 8.57 -1.50
C GLY A 127 -2.29 9.12 -0.63
N LEU A 128 -3.11 8.24 -0.05
CA LEU A 128 -4.17 8.62 0.89
C LEU A 128 -3.60 9.34 2.12
N MET A 129 -2.49 8.85 2.69
CA MET A 129 -1.86 9.46 3.85
C MET A 129 -1.29 10.86 3.56
N LYS A 130 -0.69 11.07 2.38
CA LYS A 130 -0.19 12.38 1.95
C LYS A 130 -1.32 13.41 1.82
N ASN A 131 -2.44 13.00 1.20
CA ASN A 131 -3.62 13.86 1.06
C ASN A 131 -4.26 14.18 2.41
N LEU A 132 -4.28 13.20 3.31
CA LEU A 132 -4.75 13.35 4.68
C LEU A 132 -3.93 14.40 5.44
N LYS A 133 -2.59 14.33 5.37
CA LYS A 133 -1.70 15.33 5.99
C LYS A 133 -2.06 16.75 5.54
N SER A 134 -2.15 16.97 4.23
CA SER A 134 -2.46 18.29 3.70
C SER A 134 -3.83 18.82 4.15
N SER A 135 -4.80 17.92 4.37
CA SER A 135 -6.17 18.29 4.75
C SER A 135 -6.35 18.51 6.25
N LEU A 136 -5.62 17.75 7.09
CA LEU A 136 -5.81 17.74 8.54
C LEU A 136 -4.96 18.77 9.29
N VAL A 137 -3.72 19.06 8.87
CA VAL A 137 -2.76 19.84 9.68
C VAL A 137 -3.30 21.22 10.09
N LYS A 138 -4.14 21.85 9.25
CA LYS A 138 -4.76 23.14 9.55
C LYS A 138 -5.83 23.08 10.65
N PHE A 139 -6.56 21.97 10.76
CA PHE A 139 -7.72 21.83 11.66
C PHE A 139 -7.44 20.93 12.86
N MET A 140 -6.40 20.10 12.77
CA MET A 140 -5.95 19.20 13.81
C MET A 140 -4.40 19.20 13.88
N PRO A 141 -3.77 20.30 14.35
CA PRO A 141 -2.30 20.38 14.42
C PRO A 141 -1.68 19.29 15.29
N SER A 142 -2.40 18.90 16.36
CA SER A 142 -2.06 17.78 17.25
C SER A 142 -2.10 16.40 16.59
N ALA A 143 -2.31 16.32 15.28
CA ALA A 143 -2.20 15.09 14.51
C ALA A 143 -1.07 15.11 13.49
N ASP A 144 -0.36 16.24 13.32
CA ASP A 144 0.73 16.30 12.33
C ASP A 144 1.83 15.28 12.65
N LYS A 145 2.25 15.20 13.91
CA LYS A 145 3.27 14.23 14.36
C LYS A 145 2.80 12.80 14.10
N GLU A 146 1.56 12.49 14.45
CA GLU A 146 0.95 11.18 14.33
C GLU A 146 0.81 10.77 12.87
N ILE A 147 0.36 11.68 12.01
CA ILE A 147 0.24 11.47 10.56
C ILE A 147 1.61 11.26 9.92
N ASN A 148 2.62 12.04 10.32
CA ASN A 148 3.99 11.85 9.86
C ASN A 148 4.55 10.48 10.28
N GLN A 149 4.28 10.05 11.51
CA GLN A 149 4.65 8.71 11.98
C GLN A 149 3.94 7.61 11.18
N MET A 150 2.65 7.79 10.86
CA MET A 150 1.90 6.83 10.05
C MET A 150 2.42 6.79 8.61
N ALA A 151 2.76 7.92 8.01
CA ALA A 151 3.38 7.98 6.68
C ALA A 151 4.75 7.29 6.64
N GLN A 152 5.60 7.54 7.65
CA GLN A 152 6.89 6.87 7.79
C GLN A 152 6.74 5.36 7.97
N MET A 153 5.75 4.93 8.75
CA MET A 153 5.45 3.52 8.95
C MET A 153 4.99 2.84 7.65
N LEU A 154 4.08 3.46 6.89
CA LEU A 154 3.66 2.95 5.58
C LEU A 154 4.82 2.88 4.59
N GLY A 155 5.71 3.89 4.58
CA GLY A 155 6.93 3.88 3.78
C GLY A 155 7.90 2.77 4.22
N GLY A 156 8.03 2.54 5.52
CA GLY A 156 8.81 1.44 6.09
C GLY A 156 8.28 0.07 5.68
N PHE A 157 6.95 -0.10 5.61
CA PHE A 157 6.36 -1.34 5.08
C PHE A 157 6.74 -1.56 3.63
N MET A 158 6.72 -0.52 2.79
CA MET A 158 7.16 -0.62 1.41
C MET A 158 8.60 -1.15 1.32
N THR A 159 9.52 -0.56 2.09
CA THR A 159 10.94 -0.98 2.11
C THR A 159 11.14 -2.38 2.70
N ASP A 160 10.40 -2.71 3.76
CA ASP A 160 10.48 -4.04 4.40
C ASP A 160 9.91 -5.13 3.48
N SER A 161 8.81 -4.86 2.76
CA SER A 161 8.23 -5.76 1.76
C SER A 161 9.15 -6.04 0.58
N PHE A 162 10.03 -5.09 0.22
CA PHE A 162 11.06 -5.32 -0.81
C PHE A 162 12.34 -5.97 -0.26
N SER A 163 12.58 -5.93 1.05
CA SER A 163 13.80 -6.45 1.67
C SER A 163 13.62 -7.75 2.46
N SER A 164 12.38 -8.19 2.66
CA SER A 164 12.06 -9.52 3.18
C SER A 164 12.23 -10.56 2.08
N ASP A 165 13.47 -10.94 1.77
CA ASP A 165 13.88 -12.18 1.08
C ASP A 165 12.92 -12.69 -0.01
N ALA A 166 12.34 -11.76 -0.77
CA ALA A 166 11.59 -12.06 -1.96
C ALA A 166 12.66 -12.28 -3.00
N THR A 167 13.07 -13.54 -3.09
CA THR A 167 13.06 -14.24 -4.37
C THR A 167 12.03 -13.56 -5.28
N PHE A 168 12.49 -12.60 -6.09
CA PHE A 168 11.76 -12.07 -7.22
C PHE A 168 11.78 -13.16 -8.29
N GLY A 169 11.21 -14.32 -7.96
CA GLY A 169 11.43 -15.56 -8.66
C GLY A 169 10.51 -16.63 -8.11
N MET A 170 9.58 -17.06 -8.94
CA MET A 170 8.92 -18.35 -8.85
C MET A 170 8.13 -18.58 -7.55
N ASN A 171 6.89 -18.10 -7.54
CA ASN A 171 5.86 -18.77 -6.75
C ASN A 171 5.75 -20.21 -7.28
N GLU A 172 6.24 -21.18 -6.53
CA GLU A 172 6.36 -22.60 -6.94
C GLU A 172 5.00 -23.19 -7.38
N THR A 173 3.91 -22.67 -6.81
CA THR A 173 2.53 -22.95 -7.21
C THR A 173 2.18 -22.35 -8.59
N THR A 174 2.53 -21.10 -8.86
CA THR A 174 2.32 -20.47 -10.18
C THR A 174 3.15 -21.16 -11.28
N ASN A 175 4.36 -21.63 -10.95
CA ASN A 175 5.16 -22.41 -11.90
C ASN A 175 4.50 -23.77 -12.18
N SER A 176 4.00 -24.46 -11.15
CA SER A 176 3.34 -25.75 -11.32
C SER A 176 2.05 -25.70 -12.14
N GLU A 177 1.25 -24.63 -12.01
CA GLU A 177 0.04 -24.43 -12.82
C GLU A 177 0.39 -24.01 -14.25
N SER A 178 1.41 -23.16 -14.41
CA SER A 178 1.88 -22.75 -15.74
C SER A 178 2.45 -23.93 -16.54
N GLU A 179 3.21 -24.81 -15.88
CA GLU A 179 3.74 -26.05 -16.48
C GLU A 179 2.59 -26.99 -16.91
N LYS A 180 1.54 -27.13 -16.08
CA LYS A 180 0.35 -27.92 -16.45
C LYS A 180 -0.38 -27.34 -17.65
N ILE A 181 -0.55 -26.01 -17.73
CA ILE A 181 -1.19 -25.34 -18.87
C ILE A 181 -0.36 -25.54 -20.14
N LEU A 182 0.96 -25.42 -20.06
CA LEU A 182 1.87 -25.66 -21.19
C LEU A 182 1.82 -27.14 -21.65
N GLN A 183 1.73 -28.07 -20.70
CA GLN A 183 1.63 -29.50 -20.98
C GLN A 183 0.29 -29.88 -21.61
N GLU A 184 -0.82 -29.26 -21.17
CA GLU A 184 -2.14 -29.41 -21.78
C GLU A 184 -2.16 -28.82 -23.20
N ALA A 185 -1.59 -27.63 -23.40
CA ALA A 185 -1.47 -27.03 -24.73
C ALA A 185 -0.63 -27.86 -25.69
N ALA A 186 0.48 -28.46 -25.23
CA ALA A 186 1.30 -29.36 -26.00
C ALA A 186 0.53 -30.65 -26.40
N ALA A 187 -0.20 -31.25 -25.46
CA ALA A 187 -1.03 -32.43 -25.73
C ALA A 187 -2.14 -32.14 -26.76
N VAL A 188 -2.79 -30.97 -26.67
CA VAL A 188 -3.79 -30.53 -27.66
C VAL A 188 -3.14 -30.31 -29.03
N ALA A 189 -1.96 -29.68 -29.09
CA ALA A 189 -1.22 -29.49 -30.33
C ALA A 189 -0.83 -30.82 -30.99
N GLU A 190 -0.30 -31.79 -30.23
CA GLU A 190 0.02 -33.13 -30.73
C GLU A 190 -1.21 -33.88 -31.25
N SER A 191 -2.34 -33.79 -30.54
CA SER A 191 -3.60 -34.39 -31.00
C SER A 191 -4.12 -33.76 -32.30
N SER A 192 -3.89 -32.45 -32.49
CA SER A 192 -4.31 -31.71 -33.69
C SER A 192 -3.46 -32.01 -34.92
N VAL A 193 -2.22 -32.49 -34.73
CA VAL A 193 -1.34 -32.95 -35.82
C VAL A 193 -1.82 -34.31 -36.35
N GLY A 194 -2.32 -35.20 -35.48
CA GLY A 194 -2.86 -36.51 -35.88
C GLY A 194 -4.10 -36.43 -36.78
N THR A 195 -4.91 -35.37 -36.67
CA THR A 195 -6.14 -35.19 -37.47
C THR A 195 -5.95 -34.37 -38.75
N ARG A 196 -4.77 -33.78 -38.97
CA ARG A 196 -4.47 -32.91 -40.12
C ARG A 196 -3.56 -33.54 -41.17
N LEU A 197 -3.09 -34.77 -40.96
CA LEU A 197 -2.40 -35.53 -42.00
C LEU A 197 -3.45 -36.08 -42.97
N PRO A 198 -3.49 -35.65 -44.24
CA PRO A 198 -4.35 -36.28 -45.24
C PRO A 198 -3.90 -37.72 -45.45
N SER A 199 -4.83 -38.67 -45.31
CA SER A 199 -4.59 -40.08 -45.63
C SER A 199 -4.15 -40.17 -47.10
N THR A 200 -2.95 -40.67 -47.34
CA THR A 200 -2.51 -40.97 -48.71
C THR A 200 -3.42 -42.07 -49.27
N PRO A 201 -4.00 -41.89 -50.47
CA PRO A 201 -4.89 -42.89 -51.03
C PRO A 201 -4.09 -44.16 -51.31
N THR A 202 -4.39 -45.20 -50.54
CA THR A 202 -4.06 -46.57 -50.88
C THR A 202 -4.96 -46.96 -52.04
N ASN A 203 -4.42 -47.04 -53.25
CA ASN A 203 -5.01 -47.93 -54.24
C ASN A 203 -3.98 -49.00 -54.63
N THR A 204 -4.29 -50.17 -54.10
CA THR A 204 -3.73 -51.49 -54.36
C THR A 204 -4.05 -51.98 -55.77
N MET A 205 -3.19 -52.91 -56.22
CA MET A 205 -3.41 -53.93 -57.27
C MET A 205 -3.05 -53.51 -58.70
N ALA A 206 -2.30 -54.28 -59.50
CA ALA A 206 -1.63 -55.55 -59.28
C ALA A 206 -0.51 -55.70 -60.33
N SER A 207 0.61 -56.26 -59.88
CA SER A 207 1.59 -56.89 -60.76
C SER A 207 0.94 -58.05 -61.51
N LYS A 208 1.03 -58.07 -62.84
CA LYS A 208 1.21 -59.32 -63.61
C LYS A 208 2.09 -59.06 -64.83
N SER A 209 3.30 -59.60 -64.70
CA SER A 209 4.21 -60.03 -65.76
C SER A 209 3.53 -60.95 -66.79
N ASN A 210 3.77 -60.75 -68.09
CA ASN A 210 4.54 -61.67 -68.95
C ASN A 210 4.36 -61.41 -70.45
N PHE A 211 5.51 -61.28 -71.12
CA PHE A 211 5.96 -61.88 -72.38
C PHE A 211 5.13 -61.86 -73.70
N TYR A 212 5.92 -61.52 -74.74
CA TYR A 212 5.77 -61.59 -76.21
C TYR A 212 4.93 -60.53 -76.91
#